data_AF-A0A1I3C5C2-F1
#
_entry.id   AF-A0A1I3C5C2-F1
#
_cell.length_a   1.000
_cell.length_b   1.000
_cell.length_c   1.000
_cell.angle_alpha   90.00
_cell.angle_beta   90.00
_cell.angle_gamma   90.00
#
_symmetry.space_group_name_H-M   'P 1'
#
loop_
_entity.id
_entity.type
_entity.pdbx_description
1 polymer ?
#
loop_
_entity_poly.entity_id
_entity_poly.type
_entity_poly.pdbx_seq_one_letter_code
_entity_poly.pdbx_strand_id
1 'polypeptide(L)'
;MAKALALLEQAHRHLLASEAELALKKMQDFEEALLSGRLEKGQVQAYAQGLQAVRDLAAAAREGIAAARRQIEEIAALSRKLDTYDRRGNRIGNQVGQNRERRF
;
A
#
# COMPACT_ATOMS: atom_id res chain seq x y z
N MET A 1 -19.61 -14.87 22.82
CA MET A 1 -18.82 -14.73 21.58
C MET A 1 -17.43 -15.26 21.84
N ALA A 2 -16.94 -16.18 21.01
CA ALA A 2 -15.63 -16.79 21.23
C ALA A 2 -14.53 -15.73 21.12
N LYS A 3 -13.68 -15.64 22.15
CA LYS A 3 -12.63 -14.59 22.31
C LYS A 3 -11.74 -14.42 21.08
N ALA A 4 -11.50 -15.50 20.34
CA ALA A 4 -10.68 -15.50 19.14
C ALA A 4 -11.35 -14.83 17.93
N LEU A 5 -12.68 -14.94 17.77
CA LEU A 5 -13.38 -14.26 16.68
C LEU A 5 -13.30 -12.73 16.85
N ALA A 6 -13.41 -12.27 18.10
CA ALA A 6 -13.25 -10.86 18.43
C ALA A 6 -11.86 -10.32 18.09
N LEU A 7 -10.80 -11.15 18.15
CA LEU A 7 -9.45 -10.74 17.73
C LEU A 7 -9.39 -10.50 16.22
N LEU A 8 -10.01 -11.36 15.41
CA LEU A 8 -10.10 -11.18 13.96
C LEU A 8 -10.92 -9.95 13.57
N GLU A 9 -12.05 -9.72 14.24
CA GLU A 9 -12.84 -8.51 14.03
C GLU A 9 -12.08 -7.24 14.40
N GLN A 10 -11.33 -7.26 15.52
CA GLN A 10 -10.48 -6.13 15.91
C GLN A 10 -9.37 -5.90 14.89
N ALA A 11 -8.70 -6.95 14.42
CA ALA A 11 -7.68 -6.84 13.39
C ALA A 11 -8.24 -6.19 12.11
N HIS A 12 -9.43 -6.61 11.68
CA HIS A 12 -10.12 -6.02 10.54
C HIS A 12 -10.43 -4.53 10.74
N ARG A 13 -10.94 -4.14 11.92
CA ARG A 13 -11.20 -2.72 12.23
C ARG A 13 -9.93 -1.88 12.24
N HIS A 14 -8.84 -2.39 12.82
CA HIS A 14 -7.56 -1.69 12.83
C HIS A 14 -6.99 -1.54 11.41
N LEU A 15 -7.12 -2.54 10.54
CA LEU A 15 -6.74 -2.40 9.13
C LEU A 15 -7.56 -1.32 8.41
N LEU A 16 -8.87 -1.25 8.63
CA LEU A 16 -9.70 -0.18 8.05
C LEU A 16 -9.30 1.20 8.57
N ALA A 17 -8.89 1.29 9.84
CA ALA A 17 -8.37 2.52 10.43
C ALA A 17 -6.92 2.84 10.02
N SER A 18 -6.30 2.04 9.15
CA SER A 18 -4.87 2.14 8.78
C SER A 18 -3.89 2.00 9.96
N GLU A 19 -4.31 1.33 11.03
CA GLU A 19 -3.51 1.04 12.23
C GLU A 19 -2.84 -0.35 12.11
N ALA A 20 -1.90 -0.48 11.16
CA ALA A 20 -1.31 -1.77 10.80
C ALA A 20 -0.64 -2.51 11.98
N GLU A 21 0.04 -1.79 12.87
CA GLU A 21 0.71 -2.36 14.05
C GLU A 21 -0.30 -2.98 15.03
N LEU A 22 -1.43 -2.30 15.27
CA LEU A 22 -2.47 -2.82 16.14
C LEU A 22 -3.16 -4.02 15.50
N ALA A 23 -3.41 -3.98 14.19
CA ALA A 23 -3.94 -5.13 13.45
C ALA A 23 -3.01 -6.35 13.55
N LEU A 24 -1.70 -6.16 13.37
CA LEU A 24 -0.71 -7.22 13.48
C LEU A 24 -0.70 -7.83 14.88
N LYS A 25 -0.74 -7.00 15.92
CA LYS A 25 -0.82 -7.48 17.31
C LYS A 25 -2.05 -8.36 17.54
N LYS A 26 -3.22 -7.98 17.02
CA LYS A 26 -4.44 -8.80 17.14
C LYS A 26 -4.35 -10.12 16.39
N MET A 27 -3.66 -10.15 15.25
CA MET A 27 -3.40 -11.39 14.51
C MET A 27 -2.44 -12.31 15.27
N GLN A 28 -1.42 -11.77 15.93
CA GLN A 28 -0.51 -12.54 16.80
C GLN A 28 -1.24 -13.10 18.02
N ASP A 29 -2.07 -12.29 18.69
CA ASP A 29 -2.91 -12.73 19.81
C ASP A 29 -3.84 -13.89 19.37
N PHE A 30 -4.36 -13.84 18.14
CA PHE A 30 -5.19 -14.89 17.56
C PHE A 30 -4.39 -16.16 17.27
N GLU A 31 -3.19 -16.03 16.70
CA GLU A 31 -2.28 -17.14 16.45
C GLU A 31 -1.86 -17.85 17.75
N GLU A 32 -1.59 -17.09 18.82
CA GLU A 32 -1.32 -17.67 20.14
C GLU A 32 -2.55 -18.44 20.67
N ALA A 33 -3.75 -17.91 20.49
CA ALA A 33 -4.99 -18.60 20.87
C ALA A 33 -5.21 -19.91 20.07
N LEU A 34 -4.84 -19.91 18.79
CA LEU A 34 -4.84 -21.09 17.92
C LEU A 34 -3.85 -22.15 18.41
N LEU A 35 -2.60 -21.77 18.63
CA LEU A 35 -1.52 -22.69 19.05
C LEU A 35 -1.73 -23.26 20.46
N SER A 36 -2.34 -22.48 21.35
CA SER A 36 -2.69 -22.92 22.71
C SER A 36 -3.95 -23.79 22.77
N GLY A 37 -4.59 -24.09 21.63
CA GLY A 37 -5.78 -24.94 21.58
C GLY A 37 -7.03 -24.30 22.20
N ARG A 38 -7.02 -22.98 22.40
CA ARG A 38 -8.13 -22.22 23.02
C ARG A 38 -9.25 -21.88 22.04
N LEU A 39 -9.28 -22.54 20.88
CA LEU A 39 -10.31 -22.35 19.86
C LEU A 39 -11.43 -23.38 20.02
N GLU A 40 -12.65 -22.87 20.04
CA GLU A 40 -13.84 -23.72 19.94
C GLU A 40 -13.95 -24.32 18.54
N LYS A 41 -13.94 -25.66 18.46
CA LYS A 41 -14.05 -26.41 17.20
C LYS A 41 -15.33 -26.09 16.41
N GLY A 42 -16.42 -25.69 17.08
CA GLY A 42 -17.68 -25.30 16.43
C GLY A 42 -17.63 -23.98 15.67
N GLN A 43 -16.57 -23.18 15.86
CA GLN A 43 -16.43 -21.84 15.29
C GLN A 43 -15.39 -21.76 14.17
N VAL A 44 -14.83 -22.90 13.74
CA VAL A 44 -13.76 -22.96 12.73
C VAL A 44 -14.14 -22.25 11.43
N GLN A 45 -15.39 -22.41 10.98
CA GLN A 45 -15.86 -21.73 9.77
C GLN A 45 -15.91 -20.21 9.94
N ALA A 46 -16.33 -19.71 11.11
CA ALA A 46 -16.34 -18.29 11.41
C ALA A 46 -14.92 -17.72 11.49
N TYR A 47 -13.97 -18.46 12.07
CA TYR A 47 -12.56 -18.05 12.07
C TYR A 47 -11.97 -18.01 10.66
N ALA A 48 -12.28 -19.00 9.82
CA ALA A 48 -11.83 -19.02 8.43
C ALA A 48 -12.37 -17.82 7.64
N GLN A 49 -13.65 -17.48 7.82
CA GLN A 49 -14.25 -16.29 7.20
C GLN A 49 -13.61 -14.99 7.70
N GLY A 50 -13.39 -14.86 9.00
CA GLY A 50 -12.72 -13.69 9.58
C GLY A 50 -11.28 -13.52 9.07
N LEU A 51 -10.51 -14.60 9.01
CA LEU A 51 -9.16 -14.60 8.44
C LEU A 51 -9.15 -14.21 6.97
N GLN A 52 -10.11 -14.72 6.19
CA GLN A 52 -10.24 -14.38 4.78
C GLN A 52 -10.52 -12.89 4.60
N ALA A 53 -11.44 -12.32 5.40
CA ALA A 53 -11.75 -10.89 5.34
C ALA A 53 -10.52 -10.01 5.67
N VAL A 54 -9.76 -10.37 6.71
CA VAL A 54 -8.52 -9.66 7.07
C VAL A 54 -7.49 -9.76 5.92
N ARG A 55 -7.35 -10.94 5.32
CA ARG A 55 -6.42 -11.18 4.20
C ARG A 55 -6.80 -10.36 2.96
N ASP A 56 -8.07 -10.35 2.60
CA ASP A 56 -8.57 -9.60 1.43
C ASP A 56 -8.35 -8.10 1.62
N LEU A 57 -8.61 -7.58 2.82
CA LEU A 57 -8.38 -6.19 3.13
C LEU A 57 -6.89 -5.83 3.08
N ALA A 58 -6.01 -6.68 3.63
CA ALA A 58 -4.56 -6.47 3.55
C ALA A 58 -4.04 -6.51 2.10
N ALA A 59 -4.60 -7.38 1.25
CA ALA A 59 -4.25 -7.43 -0.16
C ALA A 59 -4.65 -6.13 -0.89
N ALA A 60 -5.88 -5.67 -0.67
CA ALA A 60 -6.37 -4.40 -1.22
C ALA A 60 -5.51 -3.21 -0.78
N ALA A 61 -5.11 -3.17 0.50
CA ALA A 61 -4.21 -2.13 1.02
C ALA A 61 -2.84 -2.15 0.31
N ARG A 62 -2.28 -3.35 0.07
CA ARG A 62 -1.00 -3.49 -0.65
C ARG A 62 -1.09 -2.99 -2.09
N GLU A 63 -2.19 -3.30 -2.78
CA GLU A 63 -2.45 -2.82 -4.14
C GLU A 63 -2.61 -1.30 -4.19
N GLY A 64 -3.33 -0.73 -3.23
CA GLY A 64 -3.47 0.72 -3.08
C GLY A 64 -2.12 1.42 -2.88
N ILE A 65 -1.25 0.89 -2.02
CA ILE A 65 0.11 1.41 -1.81
C ILE A 65 0.93 1.34 -3.10
N ALA A 66 0.85 0.23 -3.84
CA ALA A 66 1.54 0.08 -5.12
C ALA A 66 1.05 1.09 -6.16
N ALA A 67 -0.25 1.36 -6.21
CA ALA A 67 -0.83 2.36 -7.09
C ALA A 67 -0.37 3.79 -6.70
N ALA A 68 -0.40 4.12 -5.41
CA ALA A 68 0.07 5.41 -4.91
C ALA A 68 1.55 5.64 -5.24
N ARG A 69 2.40 4.61 -5.12
CA ARG A 69 3.81 4.68 -5.51
C ARG A 69 3.98 5.01 -7.00
N ARG A 70 3.21 4.38 -7.88
CA ARG A 70 3.25 4.68 -9.33
C ARG A 70 2.88 6.13 -9.61
N GLN A 71 1.84 6.63 -8.96
CA GLN A 71 1.43 8.04 -9.11
C GLN A 71 2.52 9.00 -8.64
N ILE A 72 3.22 8.70 -7.55
CA ILE A 72 4.35 9.51 -7.08
C ILE A 72 5.51 9.49 -8.10
N GLU A 73 5.81 8.32 -8.68
CA GLU A 73 6.85 8.19 -9.71
C GLU A 73 6.50 8.98 -10.99
N GLU A 74 5.23 8.98 -11.40
CA GLU A 74 4.71 9.78 -12.52
C GLU A 74 4.81 11.28 -12.23
N ILE A 75 4.39 11.73 -11.03
CA ILE A 75 4.52 13.12 -10.61
C ILE A 75 5.99 13.54 -10.64
N ALA A 76 6.89 12.74 -10.09
CA ALA A 76 8.32 13.02 -10.12
C ALA A 76 8.88 13.10 -11.55
N ALA A 77 8.41 12.25 -12.46
CA ALA A 77 8.79 12.31 -13.87
C ALA A 77 8.27 13.58 -14.56
N LEU A 78 7.04 14.01 -14.27
CA LEU A 78 6.47 15.26 -14.78
C LEU A 78 7.21 16.49 -14.22
N SER A 79 7.51 16.51 -12.92
CA SER A 79 8.29 17.59 -12.30
C SER A 79 9.67 17.74 -12.94
N ARG A 80 10.40 16.64 -13.17
CA ARG A 80 11.70 16.68 -13.88
C ARG A 80 11.57 17.19 -15.32
N LYS A 81 10.47 16.89 -16.01
CA LYS A 81 10.21 17.45 -17.33
C LYS A 81 9.97 18.95 -17.24
N LEU A 82 9.18 19.42 -16.27
CA LEU A 82 8.95 20.85 -16.04
C LEU A 82 10.22 21.62 -15.69
N ASP A 83 11.18 21.02 -14.99
CA ASP A 83 12.49 21.64 -14.72
C ASP A 83 13.29 21.92 -16.01
N THR A 84 12.95 21.27 -17.13
CA THR A 84 13.53 21.58 -18.44
C THR A 84 12.84 22.73 -19.15
N TYR A 85 11.84 23.38 -18.53
CA TYR A 85 11.11 24.53 -19.05
C TYR A 85 11.19 25.71 -18.08
N ASP A 86 11.25 26.93 -18.62
CA ASP A 86 11.16 28.15 -17.83
C ASP A 86 9.72 28.38 -17.33
N ARG A 87 9.52 29.39 -16.47
CA ARG A 87 8.19 29.78 -15.95
C ARG A 87 7.19 30.23 -17.04
N ARG A 88 7.65 30.45 -18.27
CA ARG A 88 6.83 30.84 -19.44
C ARG A 88 6.54 29.65 -20.36
N GLY A 89 7.02 28.45 -20.02
CA GLY A 89 6.81 27.22 -20.79
C GLY A 89 7.79 27.03 -21.95
N ASN A 90 8.87 27.80 -22.04
CA ASN A 90 9.90 27.60 -23.05
C ASN A 90 10.94 26.60 -22.56
N ARG A 91 11.35 25.66 -23.41
CA ARG A 91 12.38 24.68 -23.06
C ARG A 91 13.71 25.41 -22.78
N ILE A 92 14.30 25.17 -21.62
CA ILE A 92 15.64 25.65 -21.25
C ILE A 92 16.64 24.85 -22.09
N GLY A 93 16.89 25.33 -23.31
CA GLY A 93 17.82 24.72 -24.25
C GLY A 93 19.25 25.10 -23.92
N ASN A 94 20.10 24.09 -23.73
CA ASN A 94 21.53 24.18 -23.96
C ASN A 94 21.78 24.79 -25.35
N GLN A 95 22.20 26.06 -25.40
CA GLN A 95 22.89 26.61 -26.56
C GLN A 95 24.32 26.04 -26.58
N VAL A 96 24.51 24.79 -27.02
CA VAL A 96 25.83 24.32 -27.44
C VAL A 96 25.66 23.57 -28.76
N GLY A 97 26.02 24.22 -29.86
CA GLY A 97 26.32 23.54 -31.12
C GLY A 97 25.37 23.77 -32.29
N GLN A 98 24.93 24.99 -32.56
CA GLN A 98 24.52 25.37 -33.92
C GLN A 98 25.43 26.49 -34.43
N ASN A 99 26.58 26.11 -34.99
CA ASN A 99 27.19 26.83 -36.11
C ASN A 99 28.42 26.07 -36.63
N ARG A 100 28.18 25.09 -37.51
CA ARG A 100 29.14 24.78 -38.57
C ARG A 100 28.40 24.88 -39.88
N GLU A 101 28.37 26.12 -40.38
CA GLU A 101 28.12 26.43 -41.78
C GLU A 101 29.06 25.57 -42.64
N ARG A 102 28.50 24.56 -43.32
CA ARG A 102 29.16 23.95 -44.48
C ARG A 102 28.82 24.84 -45.67
N ARG A 103 29.75 25.73 -46.02
CA ARG A 103 29.74 26.42 -47.31
C ARG A 103 30.21 25.45 -48.41
N PHE A 104 29.47 25.49 -49.51
CA PHE A 104 29.73 24.81 -50.78
C PHE A 104 30.95 25.40 -51.49
#